data_AF-A0A9J6GTN9-F1
#
_entry.id   AF-A0A9J6GTN9-F1
#
_cell.length_a   1.000
_cell.length_b   1.000
_cell.length_c   1.000
_cell.angle_alpha   90.00
_cell.angle_beta   90.00
_cell.angle_gamma   90.00
#
_symmetry.space_group_name_H-M   'P 1'
#
loop_
_entity.id
_entity.type
_entity.pdbx_description
1 polymer ?
#
loop_
_entity_poly.entity_id
_entity_poly.type
_entity_poly.pdbx_seq_one_letter_code
_entity_poly.pdbx_strand_id
1 'polypeptide(L)'
;MLNRVPNRHQGLKEDDVIKLVQPLVVSRVVYSTSYLPLKPRKLDKLDILLRKVQQALALPPHTATSKLEALGVHNKMREIIGAHLVSQLERLRQTSTGRTVLRQLGYRTADASHPRPDTIPQDIRTLTRVAPLPRNMHPEHHAQRRQARLQFLQGTYCDHPHVLFTHAAHYASHPATAVSVIDGSGNVVRTATVKTKNIVEASETAIALTMTSPTSNSPLHLITDSQHACKTRATVGSQYALSDY
;
A
#
# COMPACT_ATOMS: atom_id res chain seq x y z
N MET A 1 15.99 2.34 -30.64
CA MET A 1 16.20 1.03 -29.97
C MET A 1 14.95 0.16 -29.96
N LEU A 2 13.75 0.70 -29.68
CA LEU A 2 12.50 -0.06 -29.67
C LEU A 2 12.17 -0.77 -31.01
N ASN A 3 12.41 -0.13 -32.15
CA ASN A 3 12.16 -0.73 -33.47
C ASN A 3 13.11 -1.90 -33.83
N ARG A 4 14.16 -2.16 -33.04
CA ARG A 4 15.13 -3.24 -33.29
C ARG A 4 14.81 -4.54 -32.55
N VAL A 5 13.99 -4.50 -31.50
CA VAL A 5 13.66 -5.65 -30.65
C VAL A 5 12.72 -6.66 -31.34
N PRO A 6 11.69 -6.26 -32.11
CA PRO A 6 10.73 -7.24 -32.63
C PRO A 6 11.18 -7.95 -33.92
N ASN A 7 12.13 -7.40 -34.69
CA ASN A 7 12.30 -7.75 -36.11
C ASN A 7 13.45 -8.73 -36.45
N ARG A 8 14.10 -9.40 -35.48
CA ARG A 8 15.19 -10.33 -35.81
C ARG A 8 14.86 -11.77 -35.40
N HIS A 9 14.16 -12.46 -36.31
CA HIS A 9 14.05 -13.91 -36.57
C HIS A 9 13.98 -14.95 -35.42
N GLN A 10 13.97 -14.55 -34.14
CA GLN A 10 13.80 -15.40 -32.94
C GLN A 10 13.47 -14.52 -31.70
N GLY A 11 12.73 -13.42 -31.88
CA GLY A 11 12.55 -12.36 -30.88
C GLY A 11 11.47 -12.63 -29.82
N LEU A 12 11.60 -11.94 -28.66
CA LEU A 12 10.70 -11.98 -27.49
C LEU A 12 9.22 -12.10 -27.89
N LYS A 13 8.46 -12.95 -27.18
CA LYS A 13 7.00 -13.02 -27.30
C LYS A 13 6.39 -11.64 -26.98
N GLU A 14 5.23 -11.35 -27.55
CA GLU A 14 4.51 -10.08 -27.38
C GLU A 14 4.43 -9.66 -25.89
N ASP A 15 4.04 -10.59 -25.02
CA ASP A 15 3.99 -10.40 -23.57
C ASP A 15 5.32 -9.97 -22.95
N ASP A 16 6.43 -10.53 -23.41
CA ASP A 16 7.76 -10.22 -22.89
C ASP A 16 8.25 -8.87 -23.44
N VAL A 17 7.89 -8.53 -24.69
CA VAL A 17 8.13 -7.19 -25.25
C VAL A 17 7.37 -6.14 -24.46
N ILE A 18 6.13 -6.39 -24.11
CA ILE A 18 5.32 -5.48 -23.29
C ILE A 18 5.96 -5.27 -21.92
N LYS A 19 6.30 -6.37 -21.22
CA LYS A 19 6.96 -6.33 -19.91
C LYS A 19 8.28 -5.60 -19.93
N LEU A 20 8.96 -5.53 -21.07
CA LEU A 20 10.24 -4.83 -21.21
C LEU A 20 10.04 -3.37 -21.63
N VAL A 21 9.21 -3.14 -22.63
CA VAL A 21 9.02 -1.83 -23.28
C VAL A 21 8.20 -0.90 -22.39
N GLN A 22 7.12 -1.38 -21.78
CA GLN A 22 6.25 -0.54 -20.96
C GLN A 22 7.01 0.04 -19.76
N PRO A 23 7.72 -0.73 -18.92
CA PRO A 23 8.50 -0.17 -17.81
C PRO A 23 9.65 0.71 -18.29
N LEU A 24 10.29 0.39 -19.42
CA LEU A 24 11.39 1.20 -19.96
C LEU A 24 10.90 2.56 -20.45
N VAL A 25 9.78 2.61 -21.17
CA VAL A 25 9.18 3.85 -21.66
C VAL A 25 8.63 4.66 -20.49
N VAL A 26 7.87 4.03 -19.58
CA VAL A 26 7.31 4.71 -18.41
C VAL A 26 8.43 5.26 -17.54
N SER A 27 9.46 4.48 -17.19
CA SER A 27 10.58 4.96 -16.35
C SER A 27 11.34 6.12 -16.98
N ARG A 28 11.66 6.03 -18.28
CA ARG A 28 12.41 7.09 -18.97
C ARG A 28 11.60 8.36 -19.16
N VAL A 29 10.32 8.22 -19.46
CA VAL A 29 9.40 9.34 -19.56
C VAL A 29 9.24 9.97 -18.17
N VAL A 30 8.85 9.19 -17.15
CA VAL A 30 8.70 9.67 -15.77
C VAL A 30 9.92 10.43 -15.27
N TYR A 31 11.12 9.87 -15.48
CA TYR A 31 12.36 10.48 -14.98
C TYR A 31 12.63 11.85 -15.60
N SER A 32 12.36 12.03 -16.88
CA SER A 32 12.68 13.26 -17.61
C SER A 32 11.53 14.26 -17.64
N THR A 33 10.30 13.80 -17.87
CA THR A 33 9.14 14.66 -18.10
C THR A 33 8.51 15.17 -16.82
N SER A 34 8.68 14.49 -15.68
CA SER A 34 8.10 14.94 -14.40
C SER A 34 8.67 16.26 -13.91
N TYR A 35 9.87 16.63 -14.37
CA TYR A 35 10.58 17.83 -13.91
C TYR A 35 10.66 18.93 -14.98
N LEU A 36 10.10 18.70 -16.17
CA LEU A 36 10.12 19.66 -17.27
C LEU A 36 8.77 20.39 -17.36
N PRO A 37 8.76 21.73 -17.54
CA PRO A 37 7.54 22.47 -17.81
C PRO A 37 7.05 22.16 -19.23
N LEU A 38 6.24 21.11 -19.37
CA LEU A 38 5.67 20.70 -20.65
C LEU A 38 4.38 21.43 -20.94
N LYS A 39 4.32 22.08 -22.11
CA LYS A 39 3.06 22.63 -22.65
C LYS A 39 2.04 21.49 -22.86
N PRO A 40 0.73 21.73 -22.69
CA PRO A 40 -0.32 20.71 -22.87
C PRO A 40 -0.20 19.92 -24.18
N ARG A 41 0.05 20.62 -25.29
CA ARG A 41 0.24 20.00 -26.62
C ARG A 41 1.39 18.98 -26.68
N LYS A 42 2.43 19.13 -25.85
CA LYS A 42 3.53 18.15 -25.76
C LYS A 42 3.14 16.95 -24.91
N LEU A 43 2.34 17.15 -23.87
CA LEU A 43 1.77 16.07 -23.07
C LEU A 43 0.84 15.20 -23.92
N ASP A 44 0.00 15.82 -24.76
CA ASP A 44 -0.88 15.08 -25.68
C ASP A 44 -0.08 14.21 -26.66
N LYS A 45 1.06 14.72 -27.16
CA LYS A 45 1.98 13.93 -28.00
C LYS A 45 2.57 12.74 -27.24
N LEU A 46 2.91 12.91 -25.97
CA LEU A 46 3.42 11.82 -25.13
C LEU A 46 2.33 10.80 -24.83
N ASP A 47 1.09 11.23 -24.60
CA ASP A 47 -0.06 10.33 -24.47
C ASP A 47 -0.26 9.50 -25.74
N ILE A 48 -0.12 10.09 -26.93
CA ILE A 48 -0.17 9.34 -28.19
C ILE A 48 0.96 8.29 -28.28
N LEU A 49 2.17 8.64 -27.86
CA LEU A 49 3.30 7.69 -27.84
C LEU A 49 3.09 6.57 -26.82
N LEU A 50 2.59 6.88 -25.63
CA LEU A 50 2.28 5.91 -24.60
C LEU A 50 1.18 4.94 -25.08
N ARG A 51 0.14 5.46 -25.72
CA ARG A 51 -0.92 4.66 -26.34
C ARG A 51 -0.39 3.74 -27.43
N LYS A 52 0.52 4.21 -28.30
CA LYS A 52 1.14 3.35 -29.33
C LYS A 52 1.90 2.17 -28.73
N VAL A 53 2.60 2.40 -27.62
CA VAL A 53 3.29 1.35 -26.88
C VAL A 53 2.30 0.39 -26.23
N GLN A 54 1.17 0.88 -25.74
CA GLN A 54 0.13 0.08 -25.11
C GLN A 54 -0.80 -0.61 -26.11
N GLN A 55 -0.96 -0.11 -27.33
CA GLN A 55 -1.68 -0.80 -28.41
C GLN A 55 -0.92 -2.03 -28.91
N ALA A 56 0.38 -2.14 -28.62
CA ALA A 56 1.14 -3.37 -28.79
C ALA A 56 0.73 -4.49 -27.80
N LEU A 57 -0.35 -4.30 -27.02
CA LEU A 57 -1.05 -5.30 -26.21
C LEU A 57 -2.11 -6.08 -27.02
N ALA A 58 -1.82 -6.47 -28.26
CA ALA A 58 -2.74 -7.16 -29.18
C ALA A 58 -4.05 -6.41 -29.50
N LEU A 59 -4.11 -5.09 -29.30
CA LEU A 59 -5.28 -4.29 -29.67
C LEU A 59 -5.17 -3.84 -31.14
N PRO A 60 -6.24 -3.94 -31.95
CA PRO A 60 -6.22 -3.43 -33.31
C PRO A 60 -5.79 -1.96 -33.34
N PRO A 61 -4.98 -1.53 -34.32
CA PRO A 61 -4.47 -0.15 -34.41
C PRO A 61 -5.59 0.91 -34.53
N HIS A 62 -6.80 0.47 -34.89
CA HIS A 62 -8.00 1.31 -35.01
C HIS A 62 -8.89 1.31 -33.76
N THR A 63 -8.43 0.76 -32.64
CA THR A 63 -9.21 0.74 -31.40
C THR A 63 -9.53 2.16 -30.93
N ALA A 64 -10.82 2.45 -30.72
CA ALA A 64 -11.29 3.77 -30.33
C ALA A 64 -10.66 4.23 -29.01
N THR A 65 -10.00 5.38 -29.03
CA THR A 65 -9.30 5.98 -27.89
C THR A 65 -10.22 6.25 -26.71
N SER A 66 -11.46 6.67 -26.97
CA SER A 66 -12.48 6.91 -25.95
C SER A 66 -12.86 5.63 -25.19
N LYS A 67 -12.92 4.49 -25.88
CA LYS A 67 -13.22 3.19 -25.25
C LYS A 67 -12.06 2.69 -24.39
N LEU A 68 -10.81 2.91 -24.81
CA LEU A 68 -9.63 2.57 -24.02
C LEU A 68 -9.49 3.42 -22.76
N GLU A 69 -9.83 4.71 -22.85
CA GLU A 69 -9.90 5.58 -21.68
C GLU A 69 -11.02 5.16 -20.73
N ALA A 70 -12.20 4.81 -21.25
CA ALA A 70 -13.34 4.35 -20.44
C ALA A 70 -13.07 3.03 -19.70
N LEU A 71 -12.19 2.17 -20.24
CA LEU A 71 -11.79 0.92 -19.60
C LEU A 71 -10.85 1.14 -18.40
N GLY A 72 -10.23 2.31 -18.25
CA GLY A 72 -9.30 2.60 -17.15
C GLY A 72 -8.02 1.75 -17.15
N VAL A 73 -7.73 1.05 -18.26
CA VAL A 73 -6.61 0.11 -18.38
C VAL A 73 -5.26 0.84 -18.52
N HIS A 74 -5.28 2.14 -18.84
CA HIS A 74 -4.07 2.94 -19.07
C HIS A 74 -4.13 4.28 -18.34
N ASN A 75 -3.08 4.59 -17.57
CA ASN A 75 -2.92 5.90 -16.95
C ASN A 75 -2.48 6.94 -17.98
N LYS A 76 -3.03 8.15 -17.92
CA LYS A 76 -2.57 9.30 -18.73
C LYS A 76 -1.19 9.76 -18.25
N MET A 77 -0.44 10.44 -19.12
CA MET A 77 0.87 10.97 -18.75
C MET A 77 0.80 11.95 -17.57
N ARG A 78 -0.25 12.76 -17.49
CA ARG A 78 -0.48 13.66 -16.35
C ARG A 78 -0.68 12.90 -15.04
N GLU A 79 -1.39 11.78 -15.08
CA GLU A 79 -1.64 10.93 -13.90
C GLU A 79 -0.35 10.23 -13.47
N ILE A 80 0.43 9.72 -14.42
CA ILE A 80 1.74 9.12 -14.17
C ILE A 80 2.69 10.12 -13.52
N ILE A 81 2.78 11.35 -14.05
CA ILE A 81 3.59 12.44 -13.47
C ILE A 81 3.07 12.82 -12.08
N GLY A 82 1.76 12.94 -11.91
CA GLY A 82 1.14 13.25 -10.62
C GLY A 82 1.42 12.19 -9.56
N ALA A 83 1.26 10.91 -9.91
CA ALA A 83 1.57 9.78 -9.02
C ALA A 83 3.06 9.76 -8.64
N HIS A 84 3.94 10.03 -9.61
CA HIS A 84 5.38 10.13 -9.34
C HIS A 84 5.70 11.30 -8.40
N LEU A 85 5.10 12.48 -8.61
CA LEU A 85 5.28 13.65 -7.74
C LEU A 85 4.83 13.35 -6.31
N VAL A 86 3.66 12.74 -6.12
CA VAL A 86 3.16 12.33 -4.80
C VAL A 86 4.14 11.37 -4.13
N SER A 87 4.65 10.36 -4.85
CA SER A 87 5.64 9.42 -4.32
C SER A 87 6.94 10.12 -3.89
N GLN A 88 7.43 11.07 -4.68
CA GLN A 88 8.62 11.86 -4.31
C GLN A 88 8.38 12.76 -3.10
N LEU A 89 7.21 13.39 -3.02
CA LEU A 89 6.82 14.20 -1.85
C LEU A 89 6.78 13.34 -0.58
N GLU A 90 6.17 12.16 -0.63
CA GLU A 90 6.14 11.22 0.49
C GLU A 90 7.55 10.75 0.88
N ARG A 91 8.39 10.41 -0.09
CA ARG A 91 9.79 10.05 0.16
C ARG A 91 10.56 11.18 0.85
N LEU A 92 10.38 12.43 0.41
CA LEU A 92 11.05 13.58 1.01
C LEU A 92 10.53 13.87 2.43
N ARG A 93 9.23 13.70 2.68
CA ARG A 93 8.61 13.84 4.01
C ARG A 93 9.23 12.89 5.05
N GLN A 94 9.73 11.73 4.64
CA GLN A 94 10.33 10.74 5.54
C GLN A 94 11.70 11.15 6.10
N THR A 95 12.41 12.10 5.47
CA THR A 95 13.76 12.51 5.89
C THR A 95 13.77 13.90 6.51
N SER A 96 14.68 14.18 7.44
CA SER A 96 14.84 15.52 8.02
C SER A 96 15.25 16.54 6.95
N THR A 97 16.27 16.21 6.14
CA THR A 97 16.74 17.05 5.04
C THR A 97 15.66 17.28 3.99
N GLY A 98 14.91 16.23 3.61
CA GLY A 98 13.81 16.36 2.65
C GLY A 98 12.68 17.26 3.16
N ARG A 99 12.32 17.17 4.45
CA ARG A 99 11.37 18.11 5.07
C ARG A 99 11.85 19.55 5.02
N THR A 100 13.13 19.81 5.28
CA THR A 100 13.72 21.16 5.15
C THR A 100 13.57 21.70 3.74
N VAL A 101 13.91 20.90 2.72
CA VAL A 101 13.74 21.28 1.30
C VAL A 101 12.28 21.55 0.96
N LEU A 102 11.34 20.72 1.42
CA LEU A 102 9.91 20.93 1.19
C LEU A 102 9.40 22.22 1.81
N ARG A 103 9.85 22.58 3.04
CA ARG A 103 9.52 23.87 3.66
C ARG A 103 10.07 25.05 2.85
N GLN A 104 11.30 24.96 2.36
CA GLN A 104 11.91 25.99 1.52
C GLN A 104 11.14 26.20 0.21
N LEU A 105 10.60 25.12 -0.36
CA LEU A 105 9.75 25.16 -1.56
C LEU A 105 8.30 25.61 -1.28
N GLY A 106 7.96 25.98 -0.05
CA GLY A 106 6.63 26.44 0.34
C GLY A 106 5.57 25.34 0.45
N TYR A 107 5.96 24.06 0.40
CA TYR A 107 5.04 22.98 0.68
C TYR A 107 4.71 22.94 2.17
N ARG A 108 3.43 22.78 2.49
CA ARG A 108 2.99 22.42 3.84
C ARG A 108 3.52 21.02 4.16
N THR A 109 4.70 20.96 4.78
CA THR A 109 5.09 19.79 5.54
C THR A 109 4.25 19.84 6.80
N ALA A 110 3.33 18.90 7.00
CA ALA A 110 2.84 18.67 8.35
C ALA A 110 4.09 18.41 9.19
N ASP A 111 4.39 19.31 10.12
CA ASP A 111 5.48 19.10 11.08
C ASP A 111 5.17 17.80 11.79
N ALA A 112 5.86 16.73 11.41
CA ALA A 112 6.04 15.46 12.13
C ALA A 112 4.96 15.06 13.16
N SER A 113 3.67 15.19 12.83
CA SER A 113 2.57 14.75 13.71
C SER A 113 1.94 13.44 13.22
N HIS A 114 2.54 12.79 12.22
CA HIS A 114 2.62 11.35 12.31
C HIS A 114 3.87 11.09 13.13
N PRO A 115 3.75 10.84 14.45
CA PRO A 115 4.86 10.25 15.16
C PRO A 115 5.32 9.08 14.29
N ARG A 116 6.60 9.06 13.96
CA ARG A 116 7.24 7.82 13.51
C ARG A 116 6.76 6.79 14.53
N PRO A 117 6.10 5.70 14.12
CA PRO A 117 5.57 4.77 15.10
C PRO A 117 6.71 4.43 16.04
N ASP A 118 6.51 4.68 17.33
CA ASP A 118 7.57 4.49 18.30
C ASP A 118 8.11 3.08 18.10
N THR A 119 9.42 3.01 17.87
CA THR A 119 10.10 1.76 17.55
C THR A 119 9.86 0.82 18.71
N ILE A 120 9.06 -0.21 18.50
CA ILE A 120 8.79 -1.22 19.52
C ILE A 120 10.15 -1.83 19.93
N PRO A 121 10.46 -1.90 21.24
CA PRO A 121 11.69 -2.52 21.73
C PRO A 121 11.89 -3.91 21.13
N GLN A 122 13.15 -4.25 20.82
CA GLN A 122 13.49 -5.49 20.12
C GLN A 122 13.00 -6.73 20.88
N ASP A 123 13.07 -6.70 22.20
CA ASP A 123 12.63 -7.78 23.10
C ASP A 123 11.13 -8.08 22.98
N ILE A 124 10.31 -7.07 22.67
CA ILE A 124 8.86 -7.24 22.46
C ILE A 124 8.57 -7.71 21.03
N ARG A 125 9.44 -7.32 20.08
CA ARG A 125 9.28 -7.68 18.67
C ARG A 125 9.55 -9.15 18.41
N THR A 126 10.52 -9.76 19.10
CA THR A 126 10.80 -11.20 18.99
C THR A 126 9.64 -12.07 19.48
N LEU A 127 8.79 -11.54 20.38
CA LEU A 127 7.59 -12.21 20.89
C LEU A 127 6.42 -12.18 19.92
N THR A 128 6.48 -11.37 18.85
CA THR A 128 5.35 -11.16 17.94
C THR A 128 5.69 -11.60 16.52
N ARG A 129 4.93 -12.56 15.98
CA ARG A 129 5.06 -12.99 14.57
C ARG A 129 3.91 -12.46 13.74
N VAL A 130 4.21 -11.59 12.78
CA VAL A 130 3.22 -11.08 11.81
C VAL A 130 3.19 -11.99 10.59
N ALA A 131 2.00 -12.52 10.25
CA ALA A 131 1.82 -13.31 9.04
C ALA A 131 2.02 -12.46 7.76
N PRO A 132 2.43 -13.05 6.62
CA PRO A 132 2.56 -12.34 5.36
C PRO A 132 1.30 -11.55 5.03
N LEU A 133 1.46 -10.26 4.79
CA LEU A 133 0.32 -9.38 4.53
C LEU A 133 -0.26 -9.68 3.15
N PRO A 134 -1.59 -9.76 3.02
CA PRO A 134 -2.22 -10.07 1.76
C PRO A 134 -1.97 -8.92 0.77
N ARG A 135 -1.58 -9.29 -0.45
CA ARG A 135 -1.36 -8.37 -1.59
C ARG A 135 -2.62 -8.34 -2.46
N ASN A 136 -2.85 -7.24 -3.16
CA ASN A 136 -3.97 -7.08 -4.09
C ASN A 136 -5.35 -7.33 -3.44
N MET A 137 -5.64 -6.59 -2.36
CA MET A 137 -6.90 -6.63 -1.59
C MET A 137 -7.64 -5.28 -1.63
N HIS A 138 -7.74 -4.66 -2.80
CA HIS A 138 -8.49 -3.41 -2.97
C HIS A 138 -9.95 -3.59 -2.51
N PRO A 139 -10.50 -2.65 -1.71
CA PRO A 139 -11.86 -2.75 -1.18
C PRO A 139 -12.90 -2.99 -2.29
N GLU A 140 -12.78 -2.26 -3.39
CA GLU A 140 -13.78 -2.27 -4.48
C GLU A 140 -13.50 -3.32 -5.57
N HIS A 141 -12.23 -3.58 -5.90
CA HIS A 141 -11.88 -4.36 -7.10
C HIS A 141 -11.63 -5.85 -6.83
N HIS A 142 -11.48 -6.25 -5.57
CA HIS A 142 -11.03 -7.60 -5.20
C HIS A 142 -11.96 -8.28 -4.18
N ALA A 143 -13.27 -8.07 -4.31
CA ALA A 143 -14.29 -8.61 -3.40
C ALA A 143 -14.21 -10.14 -3.24
N GLN A 144 -14.07 -10.90 -4.34
CA GLN A 144 -13.96 -12.37 -4.30
C GLN A 144 -12.73 -12.83 -3.52
N ARG A 145 -11.59 -12.14 -3.65
CA ARG A 145 -10.38 -12.46 -2.89
C ARG A 145 -10.56 -12.18 -1.39
N ARG A 146 -11.27 -11.09 -1.06
CA ARG A 146 -11.63 -10.77 0.33
C ARG A 146 -12.54 -11.84 0.92
N GLN A 147 -13.52 -12.33 0.15
CA GLN A 147 -14.42 -13.39 0.58
C GLN A 147 -13.70 -14.72 0.78
N ALA A 148 -12.86 -15.15 -0.17
CA ALA A 148 -12.05 -16.36 -0.02
C ALA A 148 -11.11 -16.28 1.20
N ARG A 149 -10.54 -15.08 1.45
CA ARG A 149 -9.71 -14.84 2.63
C ARG A 149 -10.51 -14.92 3.92
N LEU A 150 -11.71 -14.37 3.95
CA LEU A 150 -12.61 -14.46 5.10
C LEU A 150 -12.95 -15.93 5.40
N GLN A 151 -13.33 -16.71 4.38
CA GLN A 151 -13.63 -18.14 4.50
C GLN A 151 -12.43 -18.92 5.05
N PHE A 152 -11.22 -18.64 4.55
CA PHE A 152 -9.99 -19.24 5.07
C PHE A 152 -9.77 -18.89 6.56
N LEU A 153 -9.90 -17.61 6.92
CA LEU A 153 -9.70 -17.17 8.32
C LEU A 153 -10.74 -17.77 9.26
N GLN A 154 -12.01 -17.82 8.83
CA GLN A 154 -13.08 -18.46 9.60
C GLN A 154 -12.80 -19.95 9.77
N GLY A 155 -12.53 -20.69 8.69
CA GLY A 155 -12.25 -22.13 8.78
C GLY A 155 -10.99 -22.47 9.58
N THR A 156 -10.01 -21.56 9.66
CA THR A 156 -8.75 -21.80 10.39
C THR A 156 -8.86 -21.43 11.87
N TYR A 157 -9.58 -20.36 12.20
CA TYR A 157 -9.49 -19.71 13.51
C TYR A 157 -10.81 -19.60 14.29
N CYS A 158 -11.97 -19.89 13.69
CA CYS A 158 -13.28 -19.75 14.38
C CYS A 158 -13.35 -20.58 15.67
N ASP A 159 -12.81 -21.80 15.66
CA ASP A 159 -12.84 -22.71 16.80
C ASP A 159 -11.54 -22.73 17.62
N HIS A 160 -10.62 -21.79 17.35
CA HIS A 160 -9.33 -21.80 18.02
C HIS A 160 -9.45 -21.19 19.44
N PRO A 161 -9.05 -21.90 20.51
CA PRO A 161 -9.30 -21.48 21.91
C PRO A 161 -8.55 -20.21 22.32
N HIS A 162 -7.55 -19.80 21.52
CA HIS A 162 -6.71 -18.63 21.78
C HIS A 162 -6.69 -17.67 20.57
N VAL A 163 -7.86 -17.39 19.99
CA VAL A 163 -8.01 -16.34 18.96
C VAL A 163 -8.63 -15.08 19.56
N LEU A 164 -8.09 -13.92 19.19
CA LEU A 164 -8.70 -12.62 19.45
C LEU A 164 -8.85 -11.84 18.15
N PHE A 165 -9.98 -11.16 18.02
CA PHE A 165 -10.26 -10.23 16.94
C PHE A 165 -10.23 -8.80 17.48
N THR A 166 -9.63 -7.90 16.72
CA THR A 166 -9.51 -6.49 17.10
C THR A 166 -10.04 -5.58 16.02
N HIS A 167 -10.69 -4.50 16.45
CA HIS A 167 -11.18 -3.46 15.57
C HIS A 167 -11.15 -2.10 16.27
N ALA A 168 -10.94 -1.06 15.47
CA ALA A 168 -10.99 0.33 15.90
C ALA A 168 -11.91 1.12 14.97
N ALA A 169 -12.80 1.92 15.54
CA ALA A 169 -13.78 2.73 14.81
C ALA A 169 -13.98 4.08 15.48
N HIS A 170 -14.12 5.14 14.68
CA HIS A 170 -14.37 6.48 15.21
C HIS A 170 -15.75 6.57 15.87
N TYR A 171 -15.84 7.29 16.98
CA TYR A 171 -17.15 7.70 17.49
C TYR A 171 -17.78 8.73 16.55
N ALA A 172 -19.08 8.57 16.27
CA ALA A 172 -19.84 9.55 15.50
C ALA A 172 -20.06 10.87 16.27
N SER A 173 -20.14 10.79 17.60
CA SER A 173 -20.53 11.88 18.49
C SER A 173 -19.41 12.81 18.93
N HIS A 174 -18.16 12.34 18.98
CA HIS A 174 -17.03 13.10 19.56
C HIS A 174 -15.68 12.62 19.05
N PRO A 175 -14.62 13.45 19.10
CA PRO A 175 -13.32 13.19 18.48
C PRO A 175 -12.48 12.18 19.29
N ALA A 176 -12.96 10.95 19.36
CA ALA A 176 -12.28 9.80 19.95
C ALA A 176 -12.56 8.55 19.10
N THR A 177 -11.78 7.50 19.34
CA THR A 177 -11.90 6.24 18.62
C THR A 177 -12.20 5.12 19.62
N ALA A 178 -13.25 4.34 19.36
CA ALA A 178 -13.59 3.15 20.10
C ALA A 178 -12.69 2.00 19.64
N VAL A 179 -12.20 1.22 20.60
CA VAL A 179 -11.38 0.04 20.37
C VAL A 179 -12.05 -1.14 21.04
N SER A 180 -12.13 -2.26 20.34
CA SER A 180 -12.73 -3.50 20.84
C SER A 180 -11.84 -4.71 20.56
N VAL A 181 -11.84 -5.64 21.52
CA VAL A 181 -11.19 -6.93 21.45
C VAL A 181 -12.23 -7.98 21.82
N ILE A 182 -12.47 -8.93 20.92
CA ILE A 182 -13.43 -10.02 21.11
C ILE A 182 -12.75 -11.37 20.94
N ASP A 183 -13.29 -12.41 21.56
CA ASP A 183 -12.82 -13.79 21.39
C ASP A 183 -13.46 -14.48 20.17
N GLY A 184 -13.08 -15.75 19.93
CA GLY A 184 -13.66 -16.58 18.86
C GLY A 184 -15.16 -16.87 19.00
N SER A 185 -15.69 -16.78 20.22
CA SER A 185 -17.12 -16.94 20.50
C SER A 185 -17.91 -15.62 20.34
N GLY A 186 -17.24 -14.52 20.03
CA GLY A 186 -17.83 -13.19 19.89
C GLY A 186 -18.06 -12.45 21.21
N ASN A 187 -17.55 -12.97 22.34
CA ASN A 187 -17.65 -12.28 23.62
C ASN A 187 -16.64 -11.13 23.67
N VAL A 188 -17.05 -10.03 24.28
CA VAL A 188 -16.18 -8.88 24.49
C VAL A 188 -15.16 -9.21 25.57
N VAL A 189 -13.88 -9.22 25.19
CA VAL A 189 -12.75 -9.45 26.09
C VAL A 189 -12.31 -8.13 26.71
N ARG A 190 -12.12 -7.09 25.88
CA ARG A 190 -11.74 -5.74 26.32
C ARG A 190 -12.28 -4.68 25.38
N THR A 191 -12.51 -3.49 25.92
CA THR A 191 -12.80 -2.29 25.15
C THR A 191 -12.05 -1.11 25.72
N ALA A 192 -11.79 -0.10 24.89
CA ALA A 192 -11.19 1.15 25.33
C ALA A 192 -11.66 2.31 24.45
N THR A 193 -11.62 3.52 25.01
CA THR A 193 -11.75 4.76 24.26
C THR A 193 -10.38 5.42 24.15
N VAL A 194 -9.90 5.62 22.93
CA VAL A 194 -8.63 6.30 22.64
C VAL A 194 -8.92 7.71 22.18
N LYS A 195 -8.37 8.72 22.86
CA LYS A 195 -8.49 10.14 22.49
C LYS A 195 -7.59 10.48 21.30
N THR A 196 -7.83 9.86 20.15
CA THR A 196 -7.12 10.11 18.90
C THR A 196 -8.08 10.19 17.72
N LYS A 197 -7.71 11.00 16.73
CA LYS A 197 -8.33 11.05 15.39
C LYS A 197 -7.60 10.16 14.38
N ASN A 198 -6.44 9.61 14.74
CA ASN A 198 -5.66 8.75 13.86
C ASN A 198 -6.13 7.30 14.02
N ILE A 199 -6.81 6.77 13.01
CA ILE A 199 -7.32 5.39 13.03
C ILE A 199 -6.22 4.34 13.12
N VAL A 200 -5.01 4.64 12.62
CA VAL A 200 -3.85 3.75 12.70
C VAL A 200 -3.39 3.61 14.14
N GLU A 201 -3.26 4.72 14.86
CA GLU A 201 -2.87 4.75 16.28
C GLU A 201 -3.88 3.99 17.14
N ALA A 202 -5.19 4.19 16.89
CA ALA A 202 -6.23 3.44 17.58
C ALA A 202 -6.17 1.93 17.27
N SER A 203 -5.88 1.56 16.02
CA SER A 203 -5.69 0.15 15.63
C SER A 203 -4.47 -0.47 16.31
N GLU A 204 -3.35 0.25 16.41
CA GLU A 204 -2.16 -0.20 17.12
C GLU A 204 -2.40 -0.38 18.61
N THR A 205 -3.20 0.52 19.20
CA THR A 205 -3.69 0.44 20.58
C THR A 205 -4.56 -0.80 20.78
N ALA A 206 -5.43 -1.14 19.83
CA ALA A 206 -6.25 -2.36 19.88
C ALA A 206 -5.40 -3.63 19.99
N ILE A 207 -4.34 -3.71 19.19
CA ILE A 207 -3.39 -4.81 19.25
C ILE A 207 -2.58 -4.78 20.56
N ALA A 208 -2.22 -3.62 21.08
CA ALA A 208 -1.54 -3.54 22.39
C ALA A 208 -2.46 -4.02 23.53
N LEU A 209 -3.75 -3.69 23.45
CA LEU A 209 -4.75 -4.09 24.42
C LEU A 209 -4.89 -5.62 24.50
N THR A 210 -4.68 -6.35 23.41
CA THR A 210 -4.72 -7.83 23.45
C THR A 210 -3.55 -8.41 24.27
N MET A 211 -2.39 -7.76 24.27
CA MET A 211 -1.19 -8.21 25.00
C MET A 211 -1.34 -8.07 26.52
N THR A 212 -2.32 -7.28 26.97
CA THR A 212 -2.61 -7.10 28.40
C THR A 212 -3.56 -8.16 28.97
N SER A 213 -4.10 -9.04 28.12
CA SER A 213 -4.92 -10.19 28.55
C SER A 213 -4.06 -11.26 29.22
N PRO A 214 -4.59 -11.97 30.24
CA PRO A 214 -3.84 -13.02 30.93
C PRO A 214 -3.36 -14.07 29.93
N THR A 215 -2.05 -14.26 29.89
CA THR A 215 -1.37 -15.20 29.01
C THR A 215 -1.61 -16.62 29.50
N SER A 216 -2.32 -17.41 28.70
CA SER A 216 -2.16 -18.88 28.73
C SER A 216 -0.76 -19.22 28.23
N ASN A 217 -0.21 -20.38 28.61
CA ASN A 217 1.07 -20.88 28.08
C ASN A 217 1.06 -21.15 26.56
N SER A 218 -0.09 -20.98 25.90
CA SER A 218 -0.28 -21.18 24.47
C SER A 218 -0.18 -19.86 23.68
N PRO A 219 0.33 -19.90 22.43
CA PRO A 219 0.44 -18.72 21.59
C PRO A 219 -0.95 -18.15 21.25
N LEU A 220 -1.06 -16.83 21.34
CA LEU A 220 -2.27 -16.07 21.03
C LEU A 220 -2.31 -15.73 19.54
N HIS A 221 -3.42 -16.07 18.87
CA HIS A 221 -3.67 -15.70 17.48
C HIS A 221 -4.48 -14.41 17.42
N LEU A 222 -3.88 -13.37 16.84
CA LEU A 222 -4.54 -12.09 16.67
C LEU A 222 -4.96 -11.86 15.22
N ILE A 223 -6.23 -11.49 15.05
CA ILE A 223 -6.80 -11.13 13.76
C ILE A 223 -7.21 -9.65 13.79
N THR A 224 -6.78 -8.90 12.78
CA THR A 224 -7.10 -7.48 12.60
C THR A 224 -7.30 -7.19 11.10
N ASP A 225 -8.16 -6.24 10.81
CA ASP A 225 -8.42 -5.71 9.47
C ASP A 225 -7.44 -4.58 9.10
N SER A 226 -6.69 -4.04 10.06
CA SER A 226 -5.75 -2.95 9.83
C SER A 226 -4.40 -3.44 9.31
N GLN A 227 -4.27 -3.50 7.98
CA GLN A 227 -2.99 -3.82 7.34
C GLN A 227 -1.88 -2.84 7.76
N HIS A 228 -2.22 -1.57 8.01
CA HIS A 228 -1.25 -0.55 8.40
C HIS A 228 -0.66 -0.84 9.79
N ALA A 229 -1.50 -1.18 10.77
CA ALA A 229 -1.04 -1.54 12.11
C ALA A 229 -0.14 -2.80 12.11
N CYS A 230 -0.46 -3.79 11.26
CA CYS A 230 0.40 -4.95 11.06
C CYS A 230 1.74 -4.59 10.41
N LYS A 231 1.75 -3.67 9.44
CA LYS A 231 2.99 -3.18 8.83
C LYS A 231 3.84 -2.47 9.86
N THR A 232 3.29 -1.57 10.66
CA THR A 232 4.04 -0.92 11.74
C THR A 232 4.73 -1.95 12.64
N ARG A 233 4.01 -2.98 13.08
CA ARG A 233 4.58 -4.05 13.91
C ARG A 233 5.60 -4.92 13.18
N ALA A 234 5.46 -5.13 11.87
CA ALA A 234 6.37 -5.93 11.06
C ALA A 234 7.63 -5.17 10.59
N THR A 235 7.48 -3.91 10.16
CA THR A 235 8.50 -3.12 9.44
C THR A 235 9.63 -2.63 10.34
N VAL A 236 9.41 -2.55 11.66
CA VAL A 236 10.50 -2.28 12.59
C VAL A 236 11.56 -3.42 12.57
N GLY A 237 11.24 -4.60 12.01
CA GLY A 237 12.18 -5.72 11.82
C GLY A 237 12.82 -5.92 10.48
N SER A 238 12.45 -5.13 9.48
CA SER A 238 13.00 -5.30 8.13
C SER A 238 14.04 -4.24 7.76
N GLN A 239 14.39 -3.32 8.66
CA GLN A 239 15.38 -2.28 8.38
C GLN A 239 16.81 -2.58 8.90
N TYR A 240 17.03 -3.72 9.56
CA TYR A 240 18.37 -4.17 9.98
C TYR A 240 18.56 -5.68 9.79
N ALA A 241 18.18 -6.21 8.62
CA ALA A 241 18.50 -7.58 8.23
C ALA A 241 19.00 -7.62 6.78
N LEU A 242 20.02 -6.81 6.50
CA LEU A 242 20.94 -6.98 5.38
C LEU A 242 22.36 -6.61 5.88
N SER A 243 22.88 -7.42 6.79
CA SER A 243 24.31 -7.68 6.95
C SER A 243 24.45 -8.96 7.76
N ASP A 244 24.73 -10.05 7.07
CA ASP A 244 25.84 -10.97 7.36
C ASP A 244 25.56 -12.35 6.74
N TYR A 245 26.41 -12.65 5.75
CA TYR A 245 26.58 -13.85 4.91
C TYR A 245 25.54 -14.12 3.81
#